data_AF-A0A7S2MRM6-F1
#
_entry.id   AF-A0A7S2MRM6-F1
#
_cell.length_a   1.000
_cell.length_b   1.000
_cell.length_c   1.000
_cell.angle_alpha   90.00
_cell.angle_beta   90.00
_cell.angle_gamma   90.00
#
_symmetry.space_group_name_H-M   'P 1'
#
loop_
_entity.id
_entity.type
_entity.pdbx_description
1 polymer ?
#
loop_
_entity_poly.entity_id
_entity_poly.type
_entity_poly.pdbx_seq_one_letter_code
_entity_poly.pdbx_strand_id
1 'polypeptide(L)'
;GASEQWRDQMGDAAWPDEDSSLLAKALHVISLPWKLTFATLPPPEMGSGWPLFTLALVAIGLQVVLIDEVAKQTGCQWSLPTSTAAITLVALGTSLPDLFASMKAARDDPTADNSIGNVTGSNSVNVFLGLGLPWLIASIYWTVLGPTEEWKRDFPT
;
A
#
# COMPACT_ATOMS: atom_id res chain seq x y z
N GLY A 1 25.59 8.11 -3.98
CA GLY A 1 25.44 7.19 -2.82
C GLY A 1 24.12 7.42 -2.11
N ALA A 2 23.71 6.53 -1.19
CA ALA A 2 22.39 6.56 -0.53
C ALA A 2 21.94 7.96 -0.04
N SER A 3 22.83 8.76 0.57
CA SER A 3 22.52 10.12 1.03
C SER A 3 22.31 11.14 -0.09
N GLU A 4 22.96 10.96 -1.25
CA GLU A 4 22.73 11.79 -2.44
C GLU A 4 21.39 11.42 -3.09
N GLN A 5 21.11 10.11 -3.21
CA GLN A 5 19.85 9.64 -3.77
C GLN A 5 18.63 10.13 -2.96
N TRP A 6 18.75 10.18 -1.63
CA TRP A 6 17.69 10.75 -0.79
C TRP A 6 17.55 12.26 -0.94
N ARG A 7 18.67 12.98 -1.11
CA ARG A 7 18.68 14.42 -1.36
C ARG A 7 18.06 14.76 -2.72
N ASP A 8 18.33 13.96 -3.73
CA ASP A 8 17.75 14.12 -5.07
C ASP A 8 16.24 13.83 -5.04
N GLN A 9 15.80 12.80 -4.31
CA GLN A 9 14.36 12.55 -4.07
C GLN A 9 13.65 13.72 -3.39
N MET A 10 14.30 14.36 -2.41
CA MET A 10 13.75 15.56 -1.76
C MET A 10 13.79 16.78 -2.70
N GLY A 11 14.84 16.91 -3.52
CA GLY A 11 14.96 17.97 -4.54
C GLY A 11 13.85 17.90 -5.58
N ASP A 12 13.62 16.71 -6.15
CA ASP A 12 12.58 16.41 -7.15
C ASP A 12 11.15 16.53 -6.60
N ALA A 13 10.99 16.45 -5.28
CA ALA A 13 9.74 16.67 -4.58
C ALA A 13 9.50 18.15 -4.24
N ALA A 14 10.58 18.92 -4.03
CA ALA A 14 10.49 20.33 -3.62
C ALA A 14 10.39 21.30 -4.79
N TRP A 15 10.99 20.98 -5.95
CA TRP A 15 11.02 21.88 -7.10
C TRP A 15 10.59 21.19 -8.40
N PRO A 16 9.67 21.79 -9.19
CA PRO A 16 9.39 21.33 -10.54
C PRO A 16 10.54 21.72 -11.47
N ASP A 17 10.95 20.82 -12.36
CA ASP A 17 11.96 21.10 -13.38
C ASP A 17 11.59 22.36 -14.18
N GLU A 18 12.53 23.31 -14.27
CA GLU A 18 12.30 24.65 -14.84
C GLU A 18 11.82 24.61 -16.31
N ASP A 19 12.24 23.59 -17.06
CA ASP A 19 11.96 23.39 -18.50
C ASP A 19 10.69 22.55 -18.79
N SER A 20 9.87 22.28 -17.79
CA SER A 20 8.71 21.40 -17.93
C SER A 20 7.48 22.08 -18.55
N SER A 21 6.82 21.43 -19.52
CA SER A 21 5.56 21.84 -20.14
C SER A 21 4.47 22.16 -19.09
N LEU A 22 3.47 23.01 -19.41
CA LEU A 22 2.34 23.29 -18.50
C LEU A 22 1.66 22.01 -17.99
N LEU A 23 1.58 20.99 -18.84
CA LEU A 23 1.09 19.67 -18.47
C LEU A 23 1.98 19.02 -17.39
N ALA A 24 3.30 19.12 -17.53
CA ALA A 24 4.25 18.56 -16.58
C ALA A 24 4.24 19.32 -15.25
N LYS A 25 4.07 20.65 -15.25
CA LYS A 25 3.86 21.44 -14.03
C LYS A 25 2.55 21.08 -13.33
N ALA A 26 1.46 20.92 -14.09
CA ALA A 26 0.17 20.47 -13.54
C ALA A 26 0.27 19.06 -12.94
N LEU A 27 0.92 18.13 -13.65
CA LEU A 27 1.18 16.77 -13.16
C LEU A 27 2.10 16.76 -11.93
N HIS A 28 3.07 17.67 -11.86
CA HIS A 28 3.91 17.83 -10.68
C HIS A 28 3.07 18.25 -9.47
N VAL A 29 2.21 19.27 -9.60
CA VAL A 29 1.32 19.71 -8.51
C VAL A 29 0.37 18.59 -8.05
N ILE A 30 -0.20 17.84 -8.99
CA ILE A 30 -1.10 16.72 -8.69
C ILE A 30 -0.36 15.59 -7.95
N SER A 31 0.91 15.34 -8.30
CA SER A 31 1.71 14.27 -7.70
C SER A 31 2.48 14.69 -6.44
N LEU A 32 2.52 15.99 -6.09
CA LEU A 32 3.21 16.50 -4.90
C LEU A 32 2.86 15.76 -3.60
N PRO A 33 1.58 15.48 -3.27
CA PRO A 33 1.23 14.75 -2.05
C PRO A 33 1.88 13.37 -2.01
N TRP A 34 1.94 12.71 -3.17
CA TRP A 34 2.55 11.39 -3.33
C TRP A 34 4.07 11.51 -3.20
N LYS A 35 4.71 12.45 -3.91
CA LYS A 35 6.16 12.70 -3.85
C LYS A 35 6.65 13.01 -2.44
N LEU A 36 5.92 13.85 -1.69
CA LEU A 36 6.24 14.16 -0.30
C LEU A 36 6.16 12.92 0.59
N THR A 37 5.17 12.06 0.36
CA THR A 37 5.05 10.78 1.08
C THR A 37 6.25 9.87 0.78
N PHE A 38 6.68 9.73 -0.49
CA PHE A 38 7.89 8.96 -0.82
C PHE A 38 9.18 9.60 -0.32
N ALA A 39 9.26 10.93 -0.25
CA ALA A 39 10.44 11.62 0.26
C ALA A 39 10.71 11.31 1.74
N THR A 40 9.68 10.94 2.51
CA THR A 40 9.85 10.49 3.91
C THR A 40 10.44 9.08 4.04
N LEU A 41 10.44 8.28 2.96
CA LEU A 41 10.99 6.94 2.95
C LEU A 41 12.49 7.00 2.56
N PRO A 42 13.39 6.46 3.38
CA PRO A 42 14.82 6.48 3.08
C PRO A 42 15.16 5.50 1.95
N PRO A 43 16.22 5.75 1.16
CA PRO A 43 16.59 4.88 0.05
C PRO A 43 17.09 3.50 0.53
N PRO A 44 16.92 2.45 -0.30
CA PRO A 44 17.23 1.06 0.04
C PRO A 44 18.72 0.82 0.29
N GLU A 45 19.59 1.68 -0.23
CA GLU A 45 21.04 1.63 -0.03
C GLU A 45 21.47 2.05 1.40
N MET A 46 20.58 2.70 2.16
CA MET A 46 20.89 3.16 3.52
C MET A 46 20.65 2.05 4.55
N GLY A 47 21.71 1.67 5.28
CA GLY A 47 21.59 0.76 6.43
C GLY A 47 21.10 -0.65 6.07
N SER A 48 21.50 -1.19 4.92
CA SER A 48 21.10 -2.52 4.42
C SER A 48 19.57 -2.68 4.22
N GLY A 49 18.85 -1.58 4.02
CA GLY A 49 17.41 -1.59 3.71
C GLY A 49 16.46 -1.74 4.92
N TRP A 50 16.99 -2.00 6.12
CA TRP A 50 16.17 -2.14 7.34
C TRP A 50 15.36 -0.87 7.69
N PRO A 51 15.93 0.35 7.64
CA PRO A 51 15.17 1.57 7.93
C PRO A 51 14.06 1.83 6.93
N LEU A 52 14.29 1.51 5.65
CA LEU A 52 13.28 1.62 4.60
C LEU A 52 12.12 0.65 4.88
N PHE A 53 12.44 -0.60 5.21
CA PHE A 53 11.43 -1.62 5.49
C PHE A 53 10.54 -1.23 6.68
N THR A 54 11.12 -0.77 7.79
CA THR A 54 10.34 -0.42 8.99
C THR A 54 9.49 0.83 8.78
N LEU A 55 10.02 1.87 8.15
CA LEU A 55 9.26 3.09 7.86
C LEU A 55 8.15 2.83 6.83
N ALA A 56 8.39 1.97 5.83
CA ALA A 56 7.36 1.57 4.89
C ALA A 56 6.20 0.84 5.57
N LEU A 57 6.48 -0.08 6.51
CA LEU A 57 5.42 -0.75 7.29
C LEU A 57 4.58 0.23 8.10
N VAL A 58 5.22 1.22 8.74
CA VAL A 58 4.50 2.27 9.49
C VAL A 58 3.66 3.14 8.56
N ALA A 59 4.20 3.54 7.41
CA ALA A 59 3.48 4.33 6.41
C ALA A 59 2.25 3.59 5.86
N ILE A 60 2.38 2.29 5.57
CA ILE A 60 1.25 1.44 5.15
C ILE A 60 0.19 1.38 6.26
N GLY A 61 0.60 1.19 7.52
CA GLY A 61 -0.32 1.19 8.66
C GLY A 61 -1.10 2.51 8.79
N LEU A 62 -0.42 3.65 8.61
CA LEU A 62 -1.06 4.97 8.61
C LEU A 62 -2.07 5.10 7.44
N GLN A 63 -1.70 4.68 6.24
CA GLN A 63 -2.57 4.71 5.07
C GLN A 63 -3.83 3.85 5.28
N VAL A 64 -3.69 2.67 5.88
CA VAL A 64 -4.84 1.79 6.19
C VAL A 64 -5.83 2.49 7.14
N VAL A 65 -5.34 3.18 8.17
CA VAL A 65 -6.21 3.94 9.10
C VAL A 65 -6.95 5.06 8.38
N LEU A 66 -6.27 5.78 7.48
CA LEU A 66 -6.91 6.83 6.68
C LEU A 66 -7.97 6.27 5.73
N ILE A 67 -7.70 5.14 5.09
CA ILE A 67 -8.65 4.48 4.19
C ILE A 67 -9.89 3.99 4.95
N ASP A 68 -9.72 3.46 6.16
CA ASP A 68 -10.84 3.03 7.01
C ASP A 68 -11.80 4.19 7.34
N GLU A 69 -11.26 5.37 7.63
CA GLU A 69 -12.05 6.57 7.87
C GLU A 69 -12.82 7.02 6.61
N VAL A 70 -12.16 7.01 5.45
CA VAL A 70 -12.81 7.32 4.17
C VAL A 70 -13.89 6.28 3.82
N ALA A 71 -13.66 5.00 4.11
CA ALA A 71 -14.61 3.93 3.87
C ALA A 71 -15.87 4.05 4.74
N LYS A 72 -15.72 4.49 6.01
CA LYS A 72 -16.86 4.81 6.89
C LYS A 72 -17.70 5.94 6.32
N GLN A 73 -17.06 7.02 5.89
CA GLN A 73 -17.75 8.19 5.34
C GLN A 73 -18.46 7.87 4.02
N THR A 74 -17.83 7.10 3.13
CA THR A 74 -18.44 6.68 1.85
C THR A 74 -19.54 5.62 2.02
N GLY A 75 -19.39 4.70 2.99
CA GLY A 75 -20.43 3.73 3.34
C GLY A 75 -21.74 4.39 3.78
N CYS A 76 -21.66 5.47 4.56
CA CYS A 76 -22.84 6.27 4.95
C CYS A 76 -23.53 6.97 3.77
N GLN A 77 -22.80 7.34 2.72
CA GLN A 77 -23.34 8.04 1.55
C GLN A 77 -23.96 7.09 0.52
N TRP A 78 -23.40 5.87 0.41
CA TRP A 78 -23.84 4.87 -0.59
C TRP A 78 -24.72 3.77 -0.01
N SER A 79 -25.10 3.83 1.27
CA SER A 79 -25.89 2.80 1.96
C SER A 79 -25.30 1.39 1.82
N LEU A 80 -23.97 1.29 1.73
CA LEU A 80 -23.23 0.03 1.66
C LEU A 80 -22.64 -0.31 3.03
N PRO A 81 -22.51 -1.61 3.37
CA PRO A 81 -21.78 -2.01 4.56
C PRO A 81 -20.35 -1.46 4.53
N THR A 82 -19.96 -0.74 5.57
CA THR A 82 -18.62 -0.12 5.70
C THR A 82 -17.50 -1.11 5.45
N SER A 83 -17.62 -2.34 5.96
CA SER A 83 -16.62 -3.40 5.78
C SER A 83 -16.40 -3.73 4.29
N THR A 84 -17.46 -3.81 3.49
CA THR A 84 -17.36 -4.12 2.06
C THR A 84 -16.70 -2.99 1.29
N ALA A 85 -17.05 -1.74 1.60
CA ALA A 85 -16.43 -0.56 0.99
C ALA A 85 -14.93 -0.48 1.36
N ALA A 86 -14.58 -0.69 2.63
CA ALA A 86 -13.20 -0.67 3.12
C ALA A 86 -12.34 -1.75 2.45
N ILE A 87 -12.80 -3.00 2.44
CA ILE A 87 -12.07 -4.12 1.84
C ILE A 87 -11.87 -3.89 0.33
N THR A 88 -12.88 -3.36 -0.36
CA THR A 88 -12.78 -3.07 -1.81
C THR A 88 -11.78 -1.96 -2.09
N LEU A 89 -11.80 -0.86 -1.32
CA LEU A 89 -10.85 0.24 -1.47
C LEU A 89 -9.41 -0.20 -1.17
N VAL A 90 -9.21 -1.01 -0.13
CA VAL A 90 -7.89 -1.58 0.21
C VAL A 90 -7.42 -2.55 -0.87
N ALA A 91 -8.29 -3.43 -1.37
CA ALA A 91 -7.96 -4.38 -2.44
C ALA A 91 -7.59 -3.66 -3.75
N LEU A 92 -8.32 -2.59 -4.11
CA LEU A 92 -7.99 -1.76 -5.26
C LEU A 92 -6.67 -1.01 -5.06
N GLY A 93 -6.46 -0.43 -3.87
CA GLY A 93 -5.26 0.33 -3.53
C GLY A 93 -3.98 -0.50 -3.53
N THR A 94 -4.07 -1.81 -3.26
CA THR A 94 -2.94 -2.75 -3.30
C THR A 94 -2.71 -3.33 -4.70
N SER A 95 -3.78 -3.74 -5.40
CA SER A 95 -3.66 -4.42 -6.69
C SER A 95 -3.30 -3.50 -7.86
N LEU A 96 -3.69 -2.21 -7.80
CA LEU A 96 -3.39 -1.25 -8.86
C LEU A 96 -1.87 -0.97 -8.98
N PRO A 97 -1.14 -0.68 -7.90
CA PRO A 97 0.33 -0.59 -7.94
C PRO A 97 1.00 -1.85 -8.49
N ASP A 98 0.57 -3.04 -8.03
CA ASP A 98 1.12 -4.33 -8.48
C ASP A 98 0.89 -4.55 -9.99
N LEU A 99 -0.29 -4.15 -10.50
CA LEU A 99 -0.60 -4.19 -11.92
C LEU A 99 0.32 -3.27 -12.72
N PHE A 100 0.53 -2.03 -12.26
CA PHE A 100 1.41 -1.08 -12.95
C PHE A 100 2.88 -1.52 -12.91
N ALA A 101 3.34 -2.05 -11.77
CA ALA A 101 4.69 -2.60 -11.63
C ALA A 101 4.90 -3.79 -12.58
N SER A 102 3.94 -4.71 -12.64
CA SER A 102 3.99 -5.88 -13.54
C SER A 102 3.91 -5.48 -15.01
N MET A 103 3.10 -4.47 -15.35
CA MET A 103 2.99 -3.92 -16.70
C MET A 103 4.29 -3.24 -17.13
N LYS A 104 4.92 -2.48 -16.23
CA LYS A 104 6.21 -1.84 -16.51
C LYS A 104 7.31 -2.88 -16.71
N ALA A 105 7.41 -3.87 -15.81
CA ALA A 105 8.35 -4.97 -15.94
C ALA A 105 8.17 -5.75 -17.26
N ALA A 106 6.93 -5.96 -17.71
CA ALA A 106 6.66 -6.63 -18.98
C ALA A 106 7.04 -5.82 -20.22
N ARG A 107 7.02 -4.48 -20.13
CA ARG A 107 7.39 -3.58 -21.24
C ARG A 107 8.89 -3.37 -21.34
N ASP A 108 9.57 -3.31 -20.19
CA ASP A 108 10.98 -2.99 -20.11
C ASP A 108 11.87 -4.26 -20.23
N ASP A 109 11.31 -5.47 -20.04
CA ASP A 109 12.03 -6.73 -20.10
C ASP A 109 11.74 -7.51 -21.41
N PRO A 110 12.77 -7.86 -22.22
CA PRO A 110 12.60 -8.62 -23.45
C PRO A 110 12.09 -10.05 -23.26
N THR A 111 12.24 -10.63 -22.05
CA THR A 111 11.81 -11.99 -21.72
C THR A 111 10.56 -12.04 -20.84
N ALA A 112 10.15 -10.90 -20.27
CA ALA A 112 9.04 -10.76 -19.33
C ALA A 112 9.15 -11.60 -18.03
N ASP A 113 10.31 -12.21 -17.76
CA ASP A 113 10.55 -13.03 -16.57
C ASP A 113 10.31 -12.24 -15.27
N ASN A 114 10.70 -10.96 -15.27
CA ASN A 114 10.46 -10.06 -14.13
C ASN A 114 8.97 -9.81 -13.86
N SER A 115 8.14 -9.79 -14.91
CA SER A 115 6.68 -9.62 -14.75
C SER A 115 6.05 -10.87 -14.12
N ILE A 116 6.47 -12.06 -14.55
CA ILE A 116 5.99 -13.34 -14.00
C ILE A 116 6.37 -13.48 -12.52
N GLY A 117 7.61 -13.13 -12.18
CA GLY A 117 8.08 -13.10 -10.80
C GLY A 117 7.25 -12.16 -9.94
N ASN A 118 6.96 -10.95 -10.42
CA ASN A 118 6.18 -9.96 -9.69
C ASN A 118 4.74 -10.43 -9.46
N VAL A 119 4.04 -10.91 -10.50
CA VAL A 119 2.65 -11.38 -10.41
C VAL A 119 2.54 -12.61 -9.50
N THR A 120 3.46 -13.55 -9.60
CA THR A 120 3.44 -14.77 -8.80
C THR A 120 3.77 -14.47 -7.33
N GLY A 121 4.76 -13.59 -7.10
CA GLY A 121 5.18 -13.18 -5.77
C GLY A 121 4.13 -12.36 -5.03
N SER A 122 3.58 -11.31 -5.66
CA SER A 122 2.60 -10.42 -5.03
C SER A 122 1.31 -11.15 -4.69
N ASN A 123 0.80 -12.00 -5.59
CA ASN A 123 -0.40 -12.81 -5.31
C ASN A 123 -0.17 -13.83 -4.20
N SER A 124 1.01 -14.45 -4.14
CA SER A 124 1.36 -15.37 -3.06
C SER A 124 1.36 -14.64 -1.70
N VAL A 125 1.96 -13.45 -1.63
CA VAL A 125 1.96 -12.60 -0.43
C VAL A 125 0.54 -12.20 -0.03
N ASN A 126 -0.29 -11.77 -1.00
CA ASN A 126 -1.68 -11.37 -0.73
C ASN A 126 -2.52 -12.52 -0.15
N VAL A 127 -2.34 -13.75 -0.63
CA VAL A 127 -3.06 -14.91 -0.11
C VAL A 127 -2.48 -15.38 1.23
N PHE A 128 -1.17 -15.66 1.28
CA PHE A 128 -0.56 -16.27 2.47
C PHE A 128 -0.42 -15.29 3.64
N LEU A 129 0.09 -14.09 3.37
CA LEU A 129 0.28 -13.08 4.41
C LEU A 129 -0.96 -12.22 4.58
N GLY A 130 -1.66 -11.87 3.50
CA GLY A 130 -2.87 -11.04 3.58
C GLY A 130 -4.09 -11.75 4.17
N LEU A 131 -4.35 -13.02 3.82
CA LEU A 131 -5.47 -13.78 4.38
C LEU A 131 -5.03 -14.76 5.47
N GLY A 132 -3.91 -15.46 5.27
CA GLY A 132 -3.45 -16.50 6.19
C GLY A 132 -3.00 -15.98 7.54
N LEU A 133 -2.27 -14.85 7.59
CA LEU A 133 -1.76 -14.31 8.85
C LEU A 133 -2.88 -13.76 9.76
N PRO A 134 -3.84 -12.93 9.28
CA PRO A 134 -4.95 -12.48 10.12
C PRO A 134 -5.81 -13.64 10.63
N TRP A 135 -6.05 -14.66 9.78
CA TRP A 135 -6.79 -15.86 10.19
C TRP A 135 -6.06 -16.65 11.28
N LEU A 136 -4.74 -16.81 11.17
CA LEU A 136 -3.93 -17.47 12.20
C LEU A 136 -3.99 -16.71 13.52
N ILE A 137 -3.82 -15.38 13.48
CA ILE A 137 -3.89 -14.52 14.67
C ILE A 137 -5.27 -14.62 15.32
N ALA A 138 -6.34 -14.50 14.53
CA ALA A 138 -7.71 -14.63 15.01
C ALA A 138 -7.97 -16.01 15.63
N SER A 139 -7.52 -17.09 14.98
CA SER A 139 -7.70 -18.45 15.48
C SER A 139 -7.01 -18.65 16.83
N ILE A 140 -5.77 -18.16 16.99
CA ILE A 140 -5.05 -18.22 18.27
C ILE A 140 -5.77 -17.38 19.32
N TYR A 141 -6.17 -16.15 18.99
CA TYR A 141 -6.89 -15.24 19.89
C TYR A 141 -8.17 -15.88 20.44
N TRP A 142 -9.02 -16.42 19.57
CA TRP A 142 -10.27 -17.08 19.96
C TRP A 142 -10.05 -18.38 20.73
N THR A 143 -8.97 -19.11 20.44
CA THR A 143 -8.60 -20.32 21.20
C THR A 143 -8.21 -19.98 22.64
N VAL A 144 -7.54 -18.84 22.86
CA VAL A 144 -7.04 -18.43 24.18
C VAL A 144 -8.13 -17.75 25.02
N LEU A 145 -8.94 -16.87 24.42
CA LEU A 145 -9.90 -16.02 25.16
C LEU A 145 -11.34 -16.57 25.15
N GLY A 146 -11.67 -17.46 24.21
CA GLY A 146 -13.03 -17.95 24.00
C GLY A 146 -13.96 -16.93 23.33
N PRO A 147 -15.14 -17.37 22.83
CA PRO A 147 -16.09 -16.50 22.13
C PRO A 147 -16.75 -15.49 23.08
N THR A 148 -16.80 -14.22 22.67
CA THR A 148 -17.48 -13.15 23.42
C THR A 148 -19.00 -13.28 23.33
N GLU A 149 -19.73 -12.69 24.27
CA GLU A 149 -21.20 -12.70 24.26
C GLU A 149 -21.79 -12.01 23.02
N GLU A 150 -21.11 -10.97 22.49
CA GLU A 150 -21.46 -10.35 21.21
C GLU A 150 -21.27 -11.32 20.03
N TRP A 151 -20.17 -12.08 20.01
CA TRP A 151 -19.92 -13.06 18.95
C TRP A 151 -20.97 -14.18 18.95
N LYS A 152 -21.37 -14.66 20.13
CA LYS A 152 -22.46 -15.64 20.27
C LYS A 152 -23.82 -15.10 19.82
N ARG A 153 -24.06 -13.80 19.99
CA ARG A 153 -25.28 -13.13 19.53
C ARG A 153 -25.31 -13.01 18.00
N ASP A 154 -24.19 -12.67 17.39
CA ASP A 154 -24.10 -12.43 15.95
C ASP A 154 -23.97 -13.75 15.15
N PHE A 155 -23.45 -14.81 15.77
CA PHE A 155 -23.31 -16.16 15.18
C PHE A 155 -23.83 -17.26 16.12
N PRO A 156 -25.16 -17.42 16.26
CA PRO A 156 -25.73 -18.48 17.09
C PRO A 156 -25.48 -19.85 16.45
N THR A 157 -24.77 -20.73 17.16
CA THR A 157 -24.57 -22.15 16.82
C THR A 157 -25.71 -23.02 17.31
#